data_AF-A0A178ILR5-F1
#
_entry.id   AF-A0A178ILR5-F1
#
_cell.length_a   1.000
_cell.length_b   1.000
_cell.length_c   1.000
_cell.angle_alpha   90.00
_cell.angle_beta   90.00
_cell.angle_gamma   90.00
#
_symmetry.space_group_name_H-M   'P 1'
#
loop_
_entity.id
_entity.type
_entity.pdbx_description
1 polymer ?
#
loop_
_entity_poly.entity_id
_entity_poly.type
_entity_poly.pdbx_seq_one_letter_code
_entity_poly.pdbx_strand_id
1 'polypeptide(L)'
;MTPRTRFSSQSIRRAARRDSRGFTLLEILLAVAILGMLVALAITNVDRIFGSSQEDTARLFVTQSLQVPLQSYRTHMGNYPSTAEGLQALITSPADKADRWRGPYITGDNIPLDPWKNAYQYRFPGVRNRTGYDVWSKGPDGQDGTADDIGNWSAGPASQAVQ
;
A
#
# COMPACT_ATOMS: atom_id res chain seq x y z
N MET A 1 -54.43 -78.76 -35.14
CA MET A 1 -53.27 -78.49 -34.26
C MET A 1 -52.18 -77.85 -35.11
N THR A 2 -52.06 -76.53 -35.06
CA THR A 2 -51.18 -75.72 -35.95
C THR A 2 -50.02 -75.15 -35.14
N PRO A 3 -48.75 -75.28 -35.58
CA PRO A 3 -47.65 -74.61 -34.90
C PRO A 3 -47.53 -73.15 -35.39
N ARG A 4 -47.43 -72.23 -34.43
CA ARG A 4 -47.21 -70.80 -34.66
C ARG A 4 -45.72 -70.54 -34.94
N THR A 5 -45.45 -69.78 -35.99
CA THR A 5 -44.17 -69.15 -36.29
C THR A 5 -43.84 -68.06 -35.26
N ARG A 6 -42.57 -67.98 -34.84
CA ARG A 6 -41.96 -66.76 -34.28
C ARG A 6 -40.62 -66.53 -34.95
N PHE A 7 -40.56 -65.55 -35.85
CA PHE A 7 -39.31 -64.99 -36.32
C PHE A 7 -38.81 -63.97 -35.29
N SER A 8 -37.62 -64.20 -34.76
CA SER A 8 -36.90 -63.26 -33.90
C SER A 8 -36.11 -62.31 -34.79
N SER A 9 -36.60 -61.07 -34.93
CA SER A 9 -35.88 -60.00 -35.60
C SER A 9 -34.83 -59.42 -34.65
N GLN A 10 -33.57 -59.84 -34.80
CA GLN A 10 -32.45 -59.21 -34.12
C GLN A 10 -32.15 -57.84 -34.77
N SER A 11 -32.28 -56.78 -34.00
CA SER A 11 -31.92 -55.42 -34.39
C SER A 11 -30.42 -55.21 -34.20
N ILE A 12 -29.70 -54.98 -35.31
CA ILE A 12 -28.27 -54.66 -35.30
C ILE A 12 -28.08 -53.26 -34.70
N ARG A 13 -27.59 -53.19 -33.45
CA ARG A 13 -27.16 -51.93 -32.84
C ARG A 13 -25.80 -51.53 -33.44
N ARG A 14 -25.79 -50.50 -34.31
CA ARG A 14 -24.54 -49.84 -34.71
C ARG A 14 -23.99 -49.07 -33.51
N ALA A 15 -22.89 -49.54 -32.94
CA ALA A 15 -22.13 -48.79 -31.94
C ALA A 15 -21.48 -47.56 -32.61
N ALA A 16 -21.92 -46.37 -32.23
CA ALA A 16 -21.25 -45.13 -32.60
C ALA A 16 -19.85 -45.12 -31.96
N ARG A 17 -18.80 -45.15 -32.79
CA ARG A 17 -17.42 -44.99 -32.32
C ARG A 17 -17.30 -43.57 -31.74
N ARG A 18 -17.03 -43.47 -30.43
CA ARG A 18 -16.55 -42.21 -29.83
C ARG A 18 -15.16 -41.95 -30.38
N ASP A 19 -15.02 -40.88 -31.15
CA ASP A 19 -13.73 -40.40 -31.61
C ASP A 19 -13.04 -39.71 -30.43
N SER A 20 -12.32 -40.52 -29.63
CA SER A 20 -11.50 -40.03 -28.53
C SER A 20 -10.25 -39.36 -29.10
N ARG A 21 -10.39 -38.13 -29.58
CA ARG A 21 -9.26 -37.29 -29.97
C ARG A 21 -8.48 -36.92 -28.70
N GLY A 22 -7.33 -37.56 -28.51
CA GLY A 22 -6.37 -37.18 -27.48
C GLY A 22 -5.73 -35.82 -27.80
N PHE A 23 -5.30 -35.10 -26.77
CA PHE A 23 -4.59 -33.85 -26.91
C PHE A 23 -3.29 -34.05 -27.70
N THR A 24 -3.01 -33.15 -28.63
CA THR A 24 -1.74 -33.16 -29.36
C THR A 24 -0.63 -32.57 -28.50
N LEU A 25 0.62 -33.00 -28.73
CA LEU A 25 1.79 -32.40 -28.07
C LEU A 25 1.88 -30.88 -28.32
N LEU A 26 1.47 -30.44 -29.51
CA LEU A 26 1.45 -29.03 -29.90
C LEU A 26 0.47 -28.19 -29.07
N GLU A 27 -0.71 -28.72 -28.70
CA GLU A 27 -1.66 -27.99 -27.86
C GLU A 27 -1.13 -27.73 -26.47
N ILE A 28 -0.48 -28.74 -25.87
CA ILE A 28 0.13 -28.58 -24.56
C ILE A 28 1.30 -27.58 -24.65
N LEU A 29 2.14 -27.69 -25.69
CA LEU A 29 3.25 -26.77 -25.93
C LEU A 29 2.78 -25.31 -26.06
N LEU A 30 1.76 -25.07 -26.89
CA LEU A 30 1.20 -23.73 -27.08
C LEU A 30 0.58 -23.19 -25.79
N ALA A 31 -0.13 -24.03 -25.04
CA ALA A 31 -0.73 -23.65 -23.77
C ALA A 31 0.32 -23.23 -22.73
N VAL A 32 1.39 -24.02 -22.53
CA VAL A 32 2.46 -23.62 -21.58
C VAL A 32 3.25 -22.42 -22.07
N ALA A 33 3.42 -22.23 -23.38
CA ALA A 33 4.07 -21.04 -23.94
C ALA A 33 3.28 -19.76 -23.64
N ILE A 34 1.96 -19.77 -23.87
CA ILE A 34 1.08 -18.63 -23.56
C ILE A 34 1.04 -18.39 -22.05
N LEU A 35 0.92 -19.44 -21.23
CA LEU A 35 0.94 -19.32 -19.77
C LEU A 35 2.25 -18.70 -19.27
N GLY A 36 3.40 -19.14 -19.78
CA GLY A 36 4.71 -18.58 -19.43
C GLY A 36 4.83 -17.09 -19.78
N MET A 37 4.34 -16.70 -20.95
CA MET A 37 4.32 -15.28 -21.37
C MET A 37 3.42 -14.43 -20.46
N LEU A 38 2.23 -14.92 -20.11
CA LEU A 38 1.31 -14.21 -19.21
C LEU A 38 1.91 -14.04 -17.81
N VAL A 39 2.54 -15.08 -17.27
CA VAL A 39 3.21 -15.03 -15.97
C VAL A 39 4.35 -14.00 -15.97
N ALA A 40 5.15 -13.94 -17.05
CA ALA A 40 6.23 -12.96 -17.17
C ALA A 40 5.73 -11.50 -17.12
N LEU A 41 4.60 -11.20 -17.77
CA LEU A 41 4.00 -9.86 -17.78
C LEU A 41 3.27 -9.52 -16.46
N ALA A 42 2.71 -10.53 -15.78
CA ALA A 42 2.00 -10.33 -14.53
C ALA A 42 2.93 -9.82 -13.40
N ILE A 43 4.16 -10.34 -13.32
CA ILE A 43 5.11 -10.00 -12.24
C ILE A 43 5.57 -8.53 -12.33
N THR A 44 5.82 -8.00 -13.53
CA THR A 44 6.42 -6.66 -13.70
C THR A 44 5.49 -5.50 -13.33
N ASN A 45 4.18 -5.74 -13.19
CA ASN A 45 3.18 -4.69 -12.99
C ASN A 45 2.67 -4.59 -11.56
N VAL A 46 2.96 -5.57 -10.69
CA VAL A 46 2.47 -5.60 -9.31
C VAL A 46 3.18 -4.55 -8.45
N ASP A 47 4.51 -4.47 -8.50
CA ASP A 47 5.29 -3.63 -7.59
C ASP A 47 5.03 -2.12 -7.78
N ARG A 48 4.81 -1.68 -9.03
CA ARG A 48 4.58 -0.26 -9.35
C ARG A 48 3.22 0.25 -8.90
N ILE A 49 2.20 -0.62 -8.88
CA ILE A 49 0.84 -0.23 -8.49
C ILE A 49 0.74 -0.05 -6.96
N PHE A 50 1.45 -0.87 -6.20
CA PHE A 50 1.44 -0.78 -4.74
C PHE A 50 2.43 0.27 -4.20
N GLY A 51 3.62 0.40 -4.79
CA GLY A 51 4.65 1.33 -4.31
C GLY A 51 4.21 2.80 -4.38
N SER A 52 3.66 3.25 -5.51
CA SER A 52 3.26 4.65 -5.68
C SER A 52 2.13 5.04 -4.72
N SER A 53 1.16 4.14 -4.51
CA SER A 53 0.03 4.41 -3.61
C SER A 53 0.47 4.52 -2.14
N GLN A 54 1.50 3.77 -1.74
CA GLN A 54 2.07 3.86 -0.39
C GLN A 54 2.77 5.21 -0.21
N GLU A 55 3.67 5.57 -1.13
CA GLU A 55 4.37 6.86 -1.08
C GLU A 55 3.40 8.06 -1.05
N ASP A 56 2.36 8.03 -1.88
CA ASP A 56 1.33 9.06 -1.90
C ASP A 56 0.56 9.13 -0.58
N THR A 57 0.23 7.97 0.03
CA THR A 57 -0.43 7.92 1.33
C THR A 57 0.43 8.56 2.42
N ALA A 58 1.71 8.19 2.49
CA ALA A 58 2.65 8.76 3.43
C ALA A 58 2.80 10.27 3.23
N ARG A 59 2.95 10.70 1.97
CA ARG A 59 3.07 12.11 1.59
C ARG A 59 1.84 12.93 1.98
N LEU A 60 0.64 12.43 1.69
CA LEU A 60 -0.62 13.07 2.07
C LEU A 60 -0.73 13.21 3.59
N PHE A 61 -0.32 12.19 4.33
CA PHE A 61 -0.38 12.22 5.78
C PHE A 61 0.54 13.31 6.38
N VAL A 62 1.82 13.33 5.95
CA VAL A 62 2.82 14.28 6.48
C VAL A 62 2.59 15.73 6.01
N THR A 63 2.02 15.93 4.81
CA THR A 63 1.81 17.28 4.25
C THR A 63 0.43 17.85 4.55
N GLN A 64 -0.62 17.03 4.64
CA GLN A 64 -2.00 17.50 4.75
C GLN A 64 -2.64 17.06 6.07
N SER A 65 -2.60 15.76 6.40
CA SER A 65 -3.34 15.24 7.56
C SER A 65 -2.79 15.77 8.89
N LEU A 66 -1.47 15.90 9.03
CA LEU A 66 -0.84 16.43 10.25
C LEU A 66 -0.77 17.97 10.27
N GLN A 67 -0.99 18.63 9.15
CA GLN A 67 -0.86 20.08 9.05
C GLN A 67 -1.85 20.82 9.96
N VAL A 68 -3.13 20.47 9.86
CA VAL A 68 -4.21 21.12 10.63
C VAL A 68 -4.12 20.83 12.14
N PRO A 69 -3.89 19.59 12.59
CA PRO A 69 -3.67 19.29 14.01
C PRO A 69 -2.51 20.06 14.62
N LEU A 70 -1.35 20.09 13.96
CA LEU A 70 -0.17 20.79 14.46
C LEU A 70 -0.37 22.31 14.51
N GLN A 71 -1.04 22.89 13.50
CA GLN A 71 -1.40 24.30 13.52
C GLN A 71 -2.39 24.63 14.64
N SER A 72 -3.42 23.81 14.85
CA SER A 72 -4.39 23.97 15.93
C SER A 72 -3.72 23.89 17.31
N TYR A 73 -2.80 22.92 17.49
CA TYR A 73 -1.99 22.83 18.70
C TYR A 73 -1.20 24.12 18.94
N ARG A 74 -0.50 24.63 17.90
CA ARG A 74 0.25 25.88 17.99
C ARG A 74 -0.64 27.07 18.36
N THR A 75 -1.84 27.17 17.82
CA THR A 75 -2.77 28.27 18.14
C THR A 75 -3.17 28.26 19.62
N HIS A 76 -3.39 27.09 20.21
CA HIS A 76 -3.79 26.98 21.62
C HIS A 76 -2.60 27.05 22.60
N MET A 77 -1.47 26.44 22.22
CA MET A 77 -0.30 26.26 23.10
C MET A 77 0.78 27.32 22.87
N GLY A 78 0.64 28.14 21.83
CA GLY A 78 1.58 29.19 21.41
C GLY A 78 2.73 28.69 20.51
N ASN A 79 3.09 27.41 20.60
CA ASN A 79 4.14 26.78 19.82
C ASN A 79 3.74 25.36 19.40
N TYR A 80 4.43 24.81 18.40
CA TYR A 80 4.33 23.39 18.07
C TYR A 80 4.85 22.51 19.23
N PRO A 81 4.45 21.23 19.30
CA PRO A 81 5.03 20.28 20.27
C PRO A 81 6.56 20.26 20.15
N SER A 82 7.25 20.13 21.27
CA SER A 82 8.69 19.89 21.27
C SER A 82 9.00 18.49 20.73
N THR A 83 10.26 18.26 20.34
CA THR A 83 10.70 16.92 19.90
C THR A 83 10.53 15.86 20.99
N ALA A 84 10.62 16.23 22.26
CA ALA A 84 10.42 15.32 23.39
C ALA A 84 8.94 14.98 23.64
N GLU A 85 8.05 15.96 23.47
CA GLU A 85 6.59 15.75 23.51
C GLU A 85 6.11 14.95 22.29
N GLY A 86 6.75 15.17 21.13
CA GLY A 86 6.48 14.48 19.89
C GLY A 86 5.06 14.73 19.35
N LEU A 87 4.64 13.89 18.42
CA LEU A 87 3.28 13.91 17.90
C LEU A 87 2.25 13.43 18.93
N GLN A 88 2.66 12.76 20.00
CA GLN A 88 1.75 12.27 21.05
C GLN A 88 1.03 13.42 21.77
N ALA A 89 1.62 14.61 21.81
CA ALA A 89 0.99 15.82 22.33
C ALA A 89 -0.28 16.24 21.58
N LEU A 90 -0.49 15.70 20.37
CA LEU A 90 -1.72 15.91 19.60
C LEU A 90 -2.88 15.06 20.13
N ILE A 91 -2.61 14.00 20.88
CA ILE A 91 -3.62 13.07 21.40
C ILE A 91 -3.77 13.25 22.91
N THR A 92 -2.66 13.38 23.61
CA THR A 92 -2.62 13.48 25.07
C THR A 92 -2.07 14.82 25.50
N SER A 93 -2.67 15.41 26.53
CA SER A 93 -2.22 16.67 27.10
C SER A 93 -0.82 16.54 27.72
N PRO A 94 0.13 17.43 27.40
CA PRO A 94 1.41 17.51 28.11
C PRO A 94 1.23 17.98 29.55
N ALA A 95 1.92 17.34 30.50
CA ALA A 95 1.78 17.62 31.93
C ALA A 95 2.00 19.10 32.29
N ASP A 96 2.98 19.75 31.64
CA ASP A 96 3.41 21.11 31.98
C ASP A 96 2.47 22.21 31.46
N LYS A 97 1.49 21.87 30.62
CA LYS A 97 0.65 22.85 29.90
C LYS A 97 -0.82 22.45 29.80
N ALA A 98 -1.29 21.64 30.75
CA ALA A 98 -2.64 21.08 30.73
C ALA A 98 -3.75 22.13 30.62
N ASP A 99 -3.58 23.30 31.25
CA ASP A 99 -4.60 24.37 31.27
C ASP A 99 -4.89 24.99 29.90
N ARG A 100 -3.93 24.93 28.97
CA ARG A 100 -4.06 25.54 27.62
C ARG A 100 -4.43 24.52 26.54
N TRP A 101 -4.29 23.25 26.83
CA TRP A 101 -4.53 22.17 25.88
C TRP A 101 -6.04 22.01 25.63
N ARG A 102 -6.44 21.98 24.37
CA ARG A 102 -7.86 21.83 23.97
C ARG A 102 -8.07 20.68 22.99
N GLY A 103 -7.17 19.70 23.03
CA GLY A 103 -7.23 18.52 22.17
C GLY A 103 -8.30 17.52 22.65
N PRO A 104 -8.32 16.32 22.05
CA PRO A 104 -7.37 15.81 21.05
C PRO A 104 -7.46 16.55 19.71
N TYR A 105 -6.33 16.73 19.04
CA TYR A 105 -6.18 17.45 17.77
C TYR A 105 -6.23 16.52 16.55
N ILE A 106 -6.12 15.21 16.75
CA ILE A 106 -6.26 14.17 15.73
C ILE A 106 -7.48 13.32 16.09
N THR A 107 -8.22 12.88 15.07
CA THR A 107 -9.28 11.90 15.23
C THR A 107 -8.68 10.51 15.44
N GLY A 108 -8.97 9.90 16.59
CA GLY A 108 -8.50 8.56 16.96
C GLY A 108 -7.57 8.58 18.17
N ASP A 109 -7.35 7.39 18.75
CA ASP A 109 -6.60 7.24 20.00
C ASP A 109 -5.08 7.12 19.78
N ASN A 110 -4.65 6.97 18.52
CA ASN A 110 -3.25 6.76 18.16
C ASN A 110 -2.91 7.45 16.83
N ILE A 111 -1.64 7.77 16.65
CA ILE A 111 -1.12 8.22 15.36
C ILE A 111 -0.99 6.98 14.47
N PRO A 112 -1.56 6.99 13.26
CA PRO A 112 -1.40 5.88 12.34
C PRO A 112 0.08 5.70 11.98
N LEU A 113 0.49 4.45 11.79
CA LEU A 113 1.79 4.12 11.22
C LEU A 113 1.83 4.51 9.75
N ASP A 114 3.03 4.65 9.21
CA ASP A 114 3.21 4.80 7.78
C ASP A 114 2.85 3.49 7.03
N PRO A 115 2.76 3.51 5.69
CA PRO A 115 2.40 2.34 4.89
C PRO A 115 3.34 1.14 5.05
N TRP A 116 4.57 1.38 5.50
CA TRP A 116 5.59 0.37 5.78
C TRP A 116 5.63 -0.03 7.26
N LYS A 117 4.62 0.38 8.04
CA LYS A 117 4.42 0.08 9.46
C LYS A 117 5.46 0.70 10.40
N ASN A 118 6.14 1.76 9.95
CA ASN A 118 7.04 2.54 10.78
C ASN A 118 6.30 3.74 11.40
N ALA A 119 6.76 4.18 12.57
CA ALA A 119 6.26 5.40 13.17
C ALA A 119 6.77 6.62 12.40
N TYR A 120 5.90 7.60 12.16
CA TYR A 120 6.31 8.89 11.63
C TYR A 120 7.28 9.59 12.60
N GLN A 121 8.31 10.17 12.03
CA GLN A 121 9.31 10.95 12.75
C GLN A 121 8.89 12.41 12.81
N TYR A 122 9.23 13.07 13.91
CA TYR A 122 8.85 14.46 14.15
C TYR A 122 9.96 15.23 14.83
N ARG A 123 10.14 16.49 14.42
CA ARG A 123 11.11 17.39 15.02
C ARG A 123 10.64 18.83 15.01
N PHE A 124 10.82 19.48 16.16
CA PHE A 124 10.66 20.93 16.31
C PHE A 124 11.72 21.48 17.28
N PRO A 125 12.45 22.55 16.92
CA PRO A 125 12.41 23.26 15.64
C PRO A 125 12.90 22.40 14.45
N GLY A 126 12.31 22.60 13.27
CA GLY A 126 12.67 21.87 12.06
C GLY A 126 14.08 22.20 11.57
N VAL A 127 14.78 21.20 11.04
CA VAL A 127 16.06 21.32 10.35
C VAL A 127 15.85 21.61 8.87
N ARG A 128 14.93 20.89 8.23
CA ARG A 128 14.58 21.08 6.81
C ARG A 128 13.62 22.25 6.67
N ASN A 129 12.65 22.40 7.57
CA ASN A 129 11.75 23.55 7.66
C ASN A 129 12.16 24.51 8.80
N ARG A 130 13.04 25.47 8.49
CA ARG A 130 13.62 26.41 9.47
C ARG A 130 12.60 27.25 10.25
N THR A 131 11.43 27.51 9.68
CA THR A 131 10.38 28.36 10.29
C THR A 131 9.25 27.55 10.92
N GLY A 132 9.36 26.22 10.93
CA GLY A 132 8.29 25.33 11.35
C GLY A 132 8.81 24.04 11.96
N TYR A 133 8.09 22.96 11.70
CA TYR A 133 8.39 21.61 12.15
C TYR A 133 8.75 20.73 10.96
N ASP A 134 9.48 19.67 11.23
CA ASP A 134 9.70 18.58 10.30
C ASP A 134 8.87 17.38 10.74
N VAL A 135 8.18 16.75 9.79
CA VAL A 135 7.52 15.47 10.00
C VAL A 135 7.71 14.62 8.74
N TRP A 136 8.07 13.35 8.93
CA TRP A 136 8.42 12.47 7.81
C TRP A 136 8.21 10.99 8.11
N SER A 137 8.05 10.22 7.04
CA SER A 137 8.17 8.76 7.02
C SER A 137 9.56 8.40 6.53
N LYS A 138 10.08 7.27 7.04
CA LYS A 138 11.36 6.66 6.65
C LYS A 138 11.30 5.98 5.27
N GLY A 139 10.15 6.04 4.59
CA GLY A 139 10.01 5.45 3.27
C GLY A 139 10.03 3.92 3.26
N PRO A 140 10.10 3.33 2.05
CA PRO A 140 10.14 1.89 1.82
C PRO A 140 11.28 1.15 2.54
N ASP A 141 12.45 1.77 2.69
CA ASP A 141 13.62 1.10 3.29
C ASP A 141 13.58 1.08 4.83
N GLY A 142 12.75 1.92 5.44
CA GLY A 142 12.56 2.02 6.88
C GLY A 142 13.77 2.61 7.63
N GLN A 143 14.73 3.18 6.91
CA GLN A 143 15.92 3.84 7.43
C GLN A 143 15.70 5.36 7.44
N ASP A 144 16.28 6.03 8.43
CA ASP A 144 16.14 7.47 8.55
C ASP A 144 17.34 8.16 7.89
N GLY A 145 17.11 9.26 7.17
CA GLY A 145 18.17 10.04 6.51
C GLY A 145 18.56 9.54 5.13
N THR A 146 17.77 8.65 4.53
CA THR A 146 17.95 8.12 3.18
C THR A 146 17.19 8.96 2.16
N ALA A 147 17.42 8.68 0.87
CA ALA A 147 16.84 9.47 -0.23
C ALA A 147 15.33 9.23 -0.41
N ASP A 148 14.81 8.14 0.15
CA ASP A 148 13.40 7.74 0.11
C ASP A 148 12.58 8.29 1.29
N ASP A 149 13.19 9.09 2.19
CA ASP A 149 12.48 9.83 3.23
C ASP A 149 11.37 10.73 2.64
N ILE A 150 10.14 10.54 3.09
CA ILE A 150 8.97 11.30 2.65
C ILE A 150 8.57 12.28 3.74
N GLY A 151 8.96 13.54 3.59
CA GLY A 151 8.68 14.59 4.57
C GLY A 151 7.79 15.72 4.08
N ASN A 152 7.42 16.59 5.02
CA ASN A 152 6.62 17.80 4.80
C ASN A 152 7.40 18.98 4.18
N TRP A 153 8.69 18.81 3.92
CA TRP A 153 9.49 19.76 3.15
C TRP A 153 9.22 19.59 1.65
N SER A 154 9.29 20.68 0.89
CA SER A 154 9.37 20.57 -0.57
C SER A 154 10.67 19.82 -0.91
N ALA A 155 10.59 18.83 -1.81
CA ALA A 155 11.79 18.22 -2.39
C ALA A 155 12.50 19.28 -3.26
N GLY A 156 13.25 20.18 -2.64
CA GLY A 156 14.21 21.10 -3.28
C GLY A 156 15.62 20.48 -3.25
N PRO A 157 16.48 20.76 -4.24
CA PRO A 157 17.44 19.81 -4.80
C PRO A 157 18.53 19.38 -3.81
N ALA A 158 18.36 18.22 -3.19
CA ALA A 158 19.41 17.57 -2.40
C ALA A 158 20.21 16.55 -3.24
N SER A 159 20.38 16.81 -4.55
CA SER A 159 21.09 15.87 -5.45
C SER A 159 21.88 16.54 -6.60
N GLN A 160 22.12 17.86 -6.58
CA GLN A 160 22.92 18.54 -7.61
C GLN A 160 24.16 19.28 -7.09
N ALA A 161 24.56 19.08 -5.84
CA ALA A 161 25.76 19.71 -5.29
C ALA A 161 26.91 18.71 -5.09
N VAL A 162 27.21 17.89 -6.10
CA VAL A 162 28.53 17.26 -6.29
C VAL A 162 28.80 17.10 -7.79
N GLN A 163 29.31 18.17 -8.41
CA GLN A 163 30.23 18.14 -9.55
C GLN A 163 31.30 19.20 -9.31
#